data_AF-D4FB14-F1
#
_entry.id   AF-D4FB14-F1
#
_cell.length_a   1.000
_cell.length_b   1.000
_cell.length_c   1.000
_cell.angle_alpha   90.00
_cell.angle_beta   90.00
_cell.angle_gamma   90.00
#
_symmetry.space_group_name_H-M   'P 1'
#
loop_
_entity.id
_entity.type
_entity.pdbx_description
1 polymer ?
#
loop_
_entity_poly.entity_id
_entity_poly.type
_entity_poly.pdbx_seq_one_letter_code
_entity_poly.pdbx_strand_id
1 'polypeptide(L)'
;SNINSSDKNKNVETTLFQHAITPTLNTIWINGQKIEAIPYQTTLKQGDWLIDSNGNGYLITQAEKVNVSRQHQTSAENKNRQPTEGNFSSAWIDHSVQPKDSNYEYMVFLDATPEKMGEMAKKFRENNGLYQVVRKDKDVHIIYDKLSNVTGYAFYQPASIEDKWIKKVDKPAIVMTHRQKDTLIVSAVTPDLNM
;
A
#
# COMPACT_ATOMS: atom_id res chain seq x y z
N SER A 1 -2.55 -2.18 -9.85
CA SER A 1 -2.08 -2.01 -11.24
C SER A 1 -3.29 -1.60 -12.08
N ASN A 2 -3.09 -1.27 -13.36
CA ASN A 2 -4.19 -1.05 -14.30
C ASN A 2 -5.22 0.01 -13.83
N ILE A 3 -4.77 1.00 -13.06
CA ILE A 3 -5.62 2.08 -12.56
C ILE A 3 -5.87 3.06 -13.70
N ASN A 4 -7.13 3.29 -14.00
CA ASN A 4 -7.59 4.11 -15.10
C ASN A 4 -8.83 4.92 -14.67
N SER A 5 -9.00 6.10 -15.28
CA SER A 5 -10.24 6.88 -15.22
C SER A 5 -10.53 7.50 -16.59
N SER A 6 -11.75 8.02 -16.76
CA SER A 6 -12.17 8.69 -17.98
C SER A 6 -11.38 9.97 -18.28
N ASP A 7 -10.82 10.61 -17.24
CA ASP A 7 -10.04 11.86 -17.34
C ASP A 7 -8.57 11.63 -16.97
N LYS A 8 -7.94 10.63 -17.58
CA LYS A 8 -6.48 10.39 -17.50
C LYS A 8 -5.94 10.34 -16.06
N ASN A 9 -6.66 9.66 -15.17
CA ASN A 9 -6.34 9.55 -13.74
C ASN A 9 -6.28 10.89 -12.98
N LYS A 10 -6.86 11.97 -13.51
CA LYS A 10 -7.02 13.22 -12.76
C LYS A 10 -7.82 12.97 -11.48
N ASN A 11 -7.29 13.44 -10.35
CA ASN A 11 -7.84 13.26 -9.00
C ASN A 11 -8.03 11.79 -8.57
N VAL A 12 -7.38 10.84 -9.25
CA VAL A 12 -7.37 9.45 -8.81
C VAL A 12 -6.26 9.28 -7.79
N GLU A 13 -6.62 8.79 -6.61
CA GLU A 13 -5.72 8.74 -5.46
C GLU A 13 -5.82 7.39 -4.77
N THR A 14 -4.71 6.93 -4.18
CA THR A 14 -4.69 5.83 -3.22
C THR A 14 -4.23 6.37 -1.88
N THR A 15 -5.14 6.43 -0.91
CA THR A 15 -4.83 6.90 0.45
C THR A 15 -4.00 5.86 1.21
N LEU A 16 -2.87 6.28 1.77
CA LEU A 16 -2.07 5.45 2.69
C LEU A 16 -2.68 5.45 4.09
N PHE A 17 -3.02 6.64 4.60
CA PHE A 17 -3.71 6.82 5.87
C PHE A 17 -4.38 8.19 5.96
N GLN A 18 -5.33 8.31 6.89
CA GLN A 18 -5.85 9.59 7.36
C GLN A 18 -6.32 9.45 8.81
N HIS A 19 -5.86 10.32 9.70
CA HIS A 19 -6.34 10.41 11.08
C HIS A 19 -6.40 11.86 11.57
N ALA A 20 -7.27 12.12 12.54
CA ALA A 20 -7.36 13.43 13.18
C ALA A 20 -6.09 13.74 13.98
N ILE A 21 -5.70 15.01 14.02
CA ILE A 21 -4.61 15.50 14.86
C ILE A 21 -5.18 15.90 16.22
N THR A 22 -4.66 15.29 17.28
CA THR A 22 -5.04 15.56 18.67
C THR A 22 -3.78 15.77 19.51
N PRO A 23 -3.88 16.21 20.79
CA PRO A 23 -2.70 16.33 21.65
C PRO A 23 -1.90 15.03 21.81
N THR A 24 -2.57 13.86 21.76
CA THR A 24 -1.93 12.54 21.83
C THR A 24 -1.50 12.00 20.47
N LEU A 25 -2.15 12.43 19.37
CA LEU A 25 -1.88 12.04 17.99
C LEU A 25 -1.34 13.23 17.19
N ASN A 26 -0.27 13.85 17.67
CA ASN A 26 0.22 15.11 17.12
C ASN A 26 1.43 14.97 16.18
N THR A 27 2.02 13.79 16.07
CA THR A 27 3.33 13.61 15.44
C THR A 27 3.25 12.64 14.28
N ILE A 28 3.86 13.00 13.15
CA ILE A 28 4.22 12.01 12.12
C ILE A 28 5.74 12.00 11.96
N TRP A 29 6.28 10.87 11.54
CA TRP A 29 7.69 10.78 11.12
C TRP A 29 7.76 10.70 9.61
N ILE A 30 8.73 11.39 9.01
CA ILE A 30 9.02 11.32 7.57
C ILE A 30 10.53 11.19 7.43
N ASN A 31 11.00 10.07 6.88
CA ASN A 31 12.43 9.82 6.66
C ASN A 31 13.32 10.10 7.90
N GLY A 32 12.84 9.74 9.09
CA GLY A 32 13.54 9.94 10.36
C GLY A 32 13.37 11.33 10.97
N GLN A 33 12.72 12.26 10.29
CA GLN A 33 12.38 13.58 10.81
C GLN A 33 11.00 13.56 11.46
N LYS A 34 10.92 14.07 12.70
CA LYS A 34 9.65 14.29 13.41
C LYS A 34 8.98 15.56 12.91
N ILE A 35 7.69 15.48 12.56
CA ILE A 35 6.89 16.61 12.06
C ILE A 35 5.66 16.79 12.94
N GLU A 36 5.47 18.01 13.45
CA GLU A 36 4.33 18.42 14.27
C GLU A 36 3.59 19.65 13.69
N ALA A 37 4.23 20.38 12.77
CA ALA A 37 3.69 21.62 12.21
C ALA A 37 2.34 21.43 11.49
N ILE A 38 1.49 22.45 11.57
CA ILE A 38 0.20 22.55 10.86
C ILE A 38 0.02 24.03 10.44
N PRO A 39 -0.19 24.34 9.15
CA PRO A 39 -0.19 23.40 8.04
C PRO A 39 1.21 22.86 7.73
N TYR A 40 1.27 21.67 7.15
CA TYR A 40 2.50 21.10 6.59
C TYR A 40 2.17 20.27 5.36
N GLN A 41 2.89 20.50 4.27
CA GLN A 41 2.75 19.74 3.03
C GLN A 41 4.13 19.36 2.50
N THR A 42 4.24 18.15 1.97
CA THR A 42 5.41 17.69 1.23
C THR A 42 5.02 16.59 0.25
N THR A 43 5.94 16.24 -0.65
CA THR A 43 5.79 15.12 -1.57
C THR A 43 6.92 14.11 -1.34
N LEU A 44 6.57 12.84 -1.31
CA LEU A 44 7.46 11.69 -1.20
C LEU A 44 7.43 10.87 -2.49
N LYS A 45 8.41 9.99 -2.63
CA LYS A 45 8.60 9.08 -3.77
C LYS A 45 9.09 7.72 -3.29
N GLN A 46 9.32 6.80 -4.22
CA GLN A 46 9.91 5.49 -3.94
C GLN A 46 11.19 5.59 -3.07
N GLY A 47 11.24 4.76 -2.03
CA GLY A 47 12.31 4.67 -1.04
C GLY A 47 12.08 5.54 0.20
N ASP A 48 11.21 6.55 0.11
CA ASP A 48 10.79 7.34 1.26
C ASP A 48 9.84 6.55 2.15
N TRP A 49 9.80 6.91 3.43
CA TRP A 49 8.91 6.30 4.40
C TRP A 49 8.37 7.31 5.39
N LEU A 50 7.25 6.95 6.00
CA LEU A 50 6.61 7.72 7.05
C LEU A 50 6.05 6.83 8.16
N ILE A 51 5.80 7.40 9.34
CA ILE A 51 5.10 6.74 10.45
C ILE A 51 3.97 7.68 10.89
N ASP A 52 2.74 7.16 10.93
CA ASP A 52 1.58 7.92 11.40
C ASP A 52 1.58 8.05 12.94
N SER A 53 0.64 8.82 13.51
CA SER A 53 0.57 8.95 14.97
C SER A 53 0.07 7.69 15.69
N ASN A 54 -0.40 6.69 14.96
CA ASN A 54 -0.86 5.41 15.49
C ASN A 54 0.25 4.34 15.50
N GLY A 55 1.46 4.67 15.02
CA GLY A 55 2.62 3.77 15.01
C GLY A 55 2.72 2.88 13.77
N ASN A 56 1.88 3.11 12.74
CA ASN A 56 1.99 2.38 11.48
C ASN A 56 3.05 3.04 10.61
N GLY A 57 4.04 2.25 10.18
CA GLY A 57 5.07 2.68 9.24
C GLY A 57 4.69 2.34 7.81
N TYR A 58 4.85 3.28 6.89
CA TYR A 58 4.56 3.10 5.47
C TYR A 58 5.85 3.35 4.68
N LEU A 59 6.37 2.32 4.02
CA LEU A 59 7.49 2.43 3.10
C LEU A 59 6.95 2.47 1.67
N ILE A 60 7.25 3.53 0.93
CA ILE A 60 6.83 3.69 -0.46
C ILE A 60 7.79 2.89 -1.34
N THR A 61 7.33 1.82 -1.96
CA THR A 61 8.20 0.90 -2.71
C THR A 61 8.02 1.02 -4.22
N GLN A 62 6.89 1.56 -4.69
CA GLN A 62 6.70 2.00 -6.08
C GLN A 62 5.59 3.05 -6.13
N ALA A 63 5.96 4.32 -6.21
CA ALA A 63 5.07 5.44 -6.52
C ALA A 63 5.92 6.65 -6.92
N GLU A 64 5.49 7.38 -7.95
CA GLU A 64 6.22 8.55 -8.43
C GLU A 64 5.95 9.79 -7.57
N LYS A 65 4.70 9.96 -7.12
CA LYS A 65 4.26 11.10 -6.31
C LYS A 65 3.31 10.66 -5.20
N VAL A 66 3.74 10.86 -3.97
CA VAL A 66 2.93 10.65 -2.77
C VAL A 66 2.84 11.98 -2.03
N ASN A 67 1.66 12.54 -1.90
CA ASN A 67 1.46 13.76 -1.13
C ASN A 67 1.31 13.41 0.34
N VAL A 68 1.87 14.25 1.21
CA VAL A 68 1.61 14.23 2.66
C VAL A 68 1.07 15.60 3.04
N SER A 69 -0.03 15.62 3.78
CA SER A 69 -0.63 16.86 4.27
C SER A 69 -1.05 16.75 5.73
N ARG A 70 -0.68 17.76 6.51
CA ARG A 70 -1.25 18.10 7.81
C ARG A 70 -1.99 19.42 7.65
N GLN A 71 -3.30 19.41 7.73
CA GLN A 71 -4.10 20.60 7.44
C GLN A 71 -5.45 20.60 8.16
N HIS A 72 -6.01 21.81 8.31
CA HIS A 72 -7.43 21.98 8.57
C HIS A 72 -8.25 21.51 7.36
N GLN A 73 -9.31 20.75 7.61
CA GLN A 73 -10.23 20.24 6.60
C GLN A 73 -11.67 20.57 7.00
N THR A 74 -12.44 21.06 6.03
CA THR A 74 -13.89 21.18 6.12
C THR A 74 -14.54 20.00 5.41
N SER A 75 -15.55 19.41 6.02
CA SER A 75 -16.30 18.26 5.49
C SER A 75 -17.79 18.38 5.86
N ALA A 76 -18.54 17.30 5.71
CA ALA A 76 -19.92 17.19 6.16
C ALA A 76 -20.15 15.82 6.80
N GLU A 77 -21.00 15.76 7.81
CA GLU A 77 -21.38 14.47 8.41
C GLU A 77 -22.27 13.64 7.45
N ASN A 78 -22.45 12.34 7.74
CA ASN A 78 -23.04 11.40 6.79
C ASN A 78 -24.57 11.31 6.81
N LYS A 79 -25.28 11.84 7.82
CA LYS A 79 -26.74 11.66 7.97
C LYS A 79 -27.56 12.79 7.35
N ASN A 80 -27.19 14.03 7.59
CA ASN A 80 -27.88 15.25 7.18
C ASN A 80 -26.97 16.28 6.47
N ARG A 81 -25.71 15.93 6.20
CA ARG A 81 -24.71 16.75 5.49
C ARG A 81 -24.42 18.09 6.17
N GLN A 82 -24.57 18.17 7.49
CA GLN A 82 -24.22 19.39 8.22
C GLN A 82 -22.70 19.58 8.19
N PRO A 83 -22.21 20.83 8.02
CA PRO A 83 -20.78 21.11 7.96
C PRO A 83 -20.04 20.63 9.21
N THR A 84 -18.85 20.06 9.00
CA THR A 84 -17.91 19.67 10.05
C THR A 84 -16.52 20.16 9.72
N GLU A 85 -15.66 20.25 10.73
CA GLU A 85 -14.28 20.68 10.54
C GLU A 85 -13.33 19.92 11.48
N GLY A 86 -12.07 19.85 11.11
CA GLY A 86 -11.03 19.25 11.95
C GLY A 86 -9.64 19.35 11.33
N ASN A 87 -8.61 19.12 12.14
CA ASN A 87 -7.24 19.03 11.67
C ASN A 87 -6.87 17.56 11.44
N PHE A 88 -6.28 17.24 10.29
CA PHE A 88 -5.97 15.87 9.90
C PHE A 88 -4.54 15.74 9.39
N SER A 89 -3.91 14.60 9.67
CA SER A 89 -2.72 14.11 8.97
C SER A 89 -3.16 13.07 7.96
N SER A 90 -2.63 13.15 6.75
CA SER A 90 -2.96 12.24 5.66
C SER A 90 -1.77 12.10 4.70
N ALA A 91 -1.70 10.94 4.04
CA ALA A 91 -0.82 10.74 2.91
C ALA A 91 -1.52 9.92 1.83
N TRP A 92 -1.29 10.25 0.56
CA TRP A 92 -1.92 9.59 -0.57
C TRP A 92 -1.02 9.60 -1.81
N ILE A 93 -1.12 8.54 -2.61
CA ILE A 93 -0.45 8.42 -3.90
C ILE A 93 -1.30 9.15 -4.95
N ASP A 94 -0.68 10.05 -5.71
CA ASP A 94 -1.31 10.78 -6.81
C ASP A 94 -1.10 10.01 -8.13
N HIS A 95 -2.18 9.46 -8.69
CA HIS A 95 -2.11 8.67 -9.92
C HIS A 95 -2.15 9.52 -11.20
N SER A 96 -2.38 10.84 -11.11
CA SER A 96 -2.48 11.72 -12.29
C SER A 96 -1.17 11.87 -13.05
N VAL A 97 -0.04 11.56 -12.41
CA VAL A 97 1.29 11.48 -13.03
C VAL A 97 1.37 10.39 -14.12
N GLN A 98 0.51 9.37 -14.04
CA GLN A 98 0.43 8.30 -15.04
C GLN A 98 -1.00 8.20 -15.61
N PRO A 99 -1.25 8.67 -16.84
CA PRO A 99 -2.61 8.86 -17.36
C PRO A 99 -3.35 7.57 -17.72
N LYS A 100 -2.64 6.44 -17.82
CA LYS A 100 -3.21 5.13 -18.15
C LYS A 100 -2.43 4.03 -17.41
N ASP A 101 -3.17 3.02 -16.95
CA ASP A 101 -2.64 1.83 -16.27
C ASP A 101 -1.71 2.19 -15.10
N SER A 102 -2.09 3.21 -14.33
CA SER A 102 -1.34 3.64 -13.16
C SER A 102 -1.25 2.52 -12.12
N ASN A 103 -0.19 2.55 -11.34
CA ASN A 103 0.15 1.48 -10.43
C ASN A 103 0.94 1.99 -9.23
N TYR A 104 0.84 1.27 -8.13
CA TYR A 104 1.56 1.56 -6.89
C TYR A 104 2.00 0.28 -6.20
N GLU A 105 2.98 0.42 -5.30
CA GLU A 105 3.36 -0.51 -4.24
C GLU A 105 3.81 0.28 -3.02
N TYR A 106 3.41 -0.18 -1.85
CA TYR A 106 3.92 0.26 -0.57
C TYR A 106 3.82 -0.90 0.42
N MET A 107 4.58 -0.82 1.51
CA MET A 107 4.57 -1.82 2.58
C MET A 107 4.24 -1.15 3.91
N VAL A 108 3.34 -1.77 4.68
CA VAL A 108 2.95 -1.30 6.01
C VAL A 108 3.59 -2.17 7.09
N PHE A 109 4.18 -1.52 8.10
CA PHE A 109 4.75 -2.14 9.28
C PHE A 109 3.93 -1.70 10.49
N LEU A 110 3.31 -2.65 11.20
CA LEU A 110 2.35 -2.36 12.27
C LEU A 110 3.01 -1.97 13.61
N ASP A 111 4.30 -2.26 13.76
CA ASP A 111 5.09 -2.04 14.97
C ASP A 111 6.29 -1.12 14.69
N ALA A 112 6.07 -0.11 13.85
CA ALA A 112 7.13 0.72 13.30
C ALA A 112 7.75 1.66 14.33
N THR A 113 9.07 1.79 14.27
CA THR A 113 9.85 2.86 14.91
C THR A 113 10.74 3.52 13.86
N PRO A 114 11.25 4.74 14.09
CA PRO A 114 12.18 5.38 13.15
C PRO A 114 13.38 4.50 12.79
N GLU A 115 13.91 3.75 13.76
CA GLU A 115 15.03 2.83 13.59
C GLU A 115 14.63 1.65 12.68
N LYS A 116 13.52 0.96 13.00
CA LYS A 116 13.02 -0.16 12.19
C LYS A 116 12.72 0.28 10.75
N MET A 117 12.10 1.43 10.56
CA MET A 117 11.81 1.95 9.21
C MET A 117 13.10 2.27 8.44
N GLY A 118 14.12 2.81 9.10
CA GLY A 118 15.45 2.99 8.52
C GLY A 118 16.06 1.68 8.02
N GLU A 119 15.97 0.61 8.82
CA GLU A 119 16.41 -0.74 8.46
C GLU A 119 15.62 -1.32 7.28
N MET A 120 14.28 -1.22 7.30
CA MET A 120 13.42 -1.73 6.23
C MET A 120 13.67 -0.98 4.92
N ALA A 121 13.81 0.34 4.97
CA ALA A 121 14.18 1.14 3.80
C ALA A 121 15.56 0.75 3.25
N LYS A 122 16.52 0.40 4.12
CA LYS A 122 17.83 -0.12 3.69
C LYS A 122 17.69 -1.48 3.01
N LYS A 123 16.98 -2.44 3.62
CA LYS A 123 16.68 -3.76 3.00
C LYS A 123 15.98 -3.61 1.65
N PHE A 124 15.10 -2.63 1.50
CA PHE A 124 14.44 -2.34 0.24
C PHE A 124 15.43 -1.87 -0.84
N ARG A 125 16.36 -0.97 -0.51
CA ARG A 125 17.39 -0.50 -1.44
C ARG A 125 18.38 -1.60 -1.84
N GLU A 126 18.62 -2.57 -0.95
CA GLU A 126 19.44 -3.75 -1.19
C GLU A 126 18.69 -4.82 -2.01
N ASN A 127 18.33 -4.48 -3.25
CA ASN A 127 17.65 -5.37 -4.21
C ASN A 127 16.25 -5.87 -3.74
N ASN A 128 15.50 -5.00 -3.06
CA ASN A 128 14.20 -5.28 -2.45
C ASN A 128 14.21 -6.58 -1.64
N GLY A 129 14.99 -6.62 -0.56
CA GLY A 129 15.04 -7.76 0.37
C GLY A 129 13.76 -8.02 1.17
N LEU A 130 12.68 -7.26 0.91
CA LEU A 130 11.41 -7.34 1.64
C LEU A 130 10.41 -8.25 0.94
N TYR A 131 10.20 -8.05 -0.36
CA TYR A 131 9.28 -8.86 -1.16
C TYR A 131 9.70 -8.85 -2.64
N GLN A 132 9.00 -9.62 -3.45
CA GLN A 132 9.12 -9.62 -4.89
C GLN A 132 7.74 -9.68 -5.53
N VAL A 133 7.46 -8.76 -6.44
CA VAL A 133 6.34 -8.90 -7.37
C VAL A 133 6.79 -9.84 -8.49
N VAL A 134 6.24 -11.04 -8.51
CA VAL A 134 6.52 -12.03 -9.56
C VAL A 134 5.69 -11.72 -10.80
N ARG A 135 4.45 -11.26 -10.61
CA ARG A 135 3.56 -10.83 -11.70
C ARG A 135 2.61 -9.74 -11.22
N LYS A 136 2.33 -8.76 -12.08
CA LYS A 136 1.44 -7.62 -11.80
C LYS A 136 0.79 -7.13 -13.08
N ASP A 137 -0.31 -7.78 -13.47
CA ASP A 137 -1.13 -7.42 -14.62
C ASP A 137 -2.62 -7.62 -14.33
N LYS A 138 -3.45 -7.43 -15.36
CA LYS A 138 -4.91 -7.54 -15.28
C LYS A 138 -5.43 -8.95 -14.99
N ASP A 139 -4.62 -9.99 -15.19
CA ASP A 139 -5.06 -11.38 -15.09
C ASP A 139 -4.66 -11.96 -13.73
N VAL A 140 -3.40 -11.76 -13.31
CA VAL A 140 -2.86 -12.31 -12.07
C VAL A 140 -1.90 -11.35 -11.38
N HIS A 141 -2.08 -11.18 -10.07
CA HIS A 141 -1.05 -10.63 -9.19
C HIS A 141 -0.38 -11.74 -8.38
N ILE A 142 0.94 -11.76 -8.37
CA ILE A 142 1.74 -12.73 -7.62
C ILE A 142 2.80 -11.97 -6.81
N ILE A 143 2.73 -12.11 -5.49
CA ILE A 143 3.64 -11.44 -4.55
C ILE A 143 4.30 -12.53 -3.69
N TYR A 144 5.63 -12.58 -3.72
CA TYR A 144 6.44 -13.37 -2.81
C TYR A 144 6.96 -12.47 -1.68
N ASP A 145 6.47 -12.68 -0.47
CA ASP A 145 6.95 -12.03 0.74
C ASP A 145 8.21 -12.76 1.24
N LYS A 146 9.36 -12.06 1.20
CA LYS A 146 10.65 -12.62 1.62
C LYS A 146 10.80 -12.67 3.14
N LEU A 147 10.03 -11.86 3.89
CA LEU A 147 10.08 -11.84 5.35
C LEU A 147 9.36 -13.05 5.95
N SER A 148 8.21 -13.44 5.39
CA SER A 148 7.44 -14.59 5.85
C SER A 148 7.65 -15.87 5.03
N ASN A 149 8.31 -15.79 3.87
CA ASN A 149 8.48 -16.89 2.91
C ASN A 149 7.14 -17.45 2.39
N VAL A 150 6.15 -16.55 2.21
CA VAL A 150 4.82 -16.85 1.69
C VAL A 150 4.66 -16.22 0.30
N THR A 151 4.02 -16.93 -0.63
CA THR A 151 3.60 -16.37 -1.92
C THR A 151 2.08 -16.30 -1.97
N GLY A 152 1.54 -15.12 -2.26
CA GLY A 152 0.13 -14.90 -2.53
C GLY A 152 -0.12 -14.74 -4.03
N TYR A 153 -1.19 -15.33 -4.52
CA TYR A 153 -1.63 -15.28 -5.91
C TYR A 153 -3.09 -14.80 -5.92
N ALA A 154 -3.34 -13.65 -6.53
CA ALA A 154 -4.69 -13.18 -6.83
C ALA A 154 -4.95 -13.38 -8.32
N PHE A 155 -5.69 -14.43 -8.66
CA PHE A 155 -6.18 -14.70 -10.00
C PHE A 155 -7.47 -13.94 -10.22
N TYR A 156 -7.38 -12.79 -10.89
CA TYR A 156 -8.56 -12.06 -11.34
C TYR A 156 -9.25 -12.78 -12.51
N GLN A 157 -8.47 -13.51 -13.30
CA GLN A 157 -8.93 -14.37 -14.38
C GLN A 157 -8.32 -15.77 -14.25
N PRO A 158 -9.00 -16.81 -14.78
CA PRO A 158 -8.37 -18.11 -15.01
C PRO A 158 -7.10 -17.95 -15.83
N ALA A 159 -5.99 -18.55 -15.38
CA ALA A 159 -4.70 -18.39 -16.06
C ALA A 159 -3.82 -19.62 -15.89
N SER A 160 -3.05 -19.90 -16.94
CA SER A 160 -1.82 -20.69 -16.84
C SER A 160 -0.67 -19.73 -16.60
N ILE A 161 0.22 -20.05 -15.67
CA ILE A 161 1.34 -19.20 -15.28
C ILE A 161 2.64 -20.00 -15.26
N GLU A 162 3.75 -19.31 -15.48
CA GLU A 162 5.08 -19.84 -15.23
C GLU A 162 5.48 -19.42 -13.81
N ASP A 163 5.38 -20.36 -12.87
CA ASP A 163 5.75 -20.17 -11.47
C ASP A 163 6.32 -21.47 -10.90
N LYS A 164 7.05 -21.37 -9.80
CA LYS A 164 7.70 -22.49 -9.14
C LYS A 164 6.70 -23.53 -8.60
N TRP A 165 5.53 -23.10 -8.15
CA TRP A 165 4.58 -23.93 -7.40
C TRP A 165 3.24 -24.09 -8.11
N ILE A 166 2.71 -23.01 -8.69
CA ILE A 166 1.37 -23.00 -9.29
C ILE A 166 1.49 -22.97 -10.80
N LYS A 167 0.86 -23.93 -11.50
CA LYS A 167 0.91 -24.01 -12.97
C LYS A 167 -0.32 -23.41 -13.65
N LYS A 168 -1.51 -23.65 -13.10
CA LYS A 168 -2.78 -23.23 -13.67
C LYS A 168 -3.85 -23.13 -12.59
N VAL A 169 -4.70 -22.11 -12.70
CA VAL A 169 -5.96 -21.99 -11.97
C VAL A 169 -7.06 -21.71 -12.98
N ASP A 170 -8.19 -22.41 -12.89
CA ASP A 170 -9.24 -22.44 -13.91
C ASP A 170 -10.45 -21.54 -13.60
N LYS A 171 -10.45 -20.86 -12.45
CA LYS A 171 -11.46 -19.88 -12.01
C LYS A 171 -10.78 -18.67 -11.36
N PRO A 172 -11.44 -17.50 -11.29
CA PRO A 172 -11.00 -16.43 -10.41
C PRO A 172 -10.87 -16.95 -8.97
N ALA A 173 -9.74 -16.70 -8.34
CA ALA A 173 -9.41 -17.28 -7.05
C ALA A 173 -8.26 -16.52 -6.36
N ILE A 174 -8.16 -16.72 -5.06
CA ILE A 174 -6.99 -16.40 -4.27
C ILE A 174 -6.35 -17.74 -3.89
N VAL A 175 -5.07 -17.88 -4.21
CA VAL A 175 -4.23 -19.02 -3.81
C VAL A 175 -3.10 -18.49 -2.95
N MET A 176 -2.65 -19.27 -1.97
CA MET A 176 -1.43 -18.96 -1.21
C MET A 176 -0.57 -20.21 -1.07
N THR A 177 0.74 -20.03 -1.12
CA THR A 177 1.71 -21.11 -0.90
C THR A 177 2.73 -20.72 0.15
N HIS A 178 3.05 -21.64 1.04
CA HIS A 178 4.13 -21.48 2.02
C HIS A 178 4.99 -22.75 2.00
N ARG A 179 6.23 -22.62 1.49
CA ARG A 179 7.20 -23.72 1.51
C ARG A 179 7.89 -23.75 2.86
N GLN A 180 7.56 -24.73 3.68
CA GLN A 180 8.33 -25.07 4.87
C GLN A 180 9.46 -26.04 4.50
N LYS A 181 10.23 -26.50 5.49
CA LYS A 181 11.41 -27.35 5.28
C LYS A 181 11.10 -28.54 4.35
N ASP A 182 10.12 -29.35 4.74
CA ASP A 182 9.79 -30.60 4.05
C ASP A 182 8.43 -30.55 3.32
N THR A 183 7.54 -29.62 3.70
CA THR A 183 6.17 -29.53 3.19
C THR A 183 5.93 -28.26 2.37
N LEU A 184 5.05 -28.35 1.37
CA LEU A 184 4.47 -27.20 0.68
C LEU A 184 3.01 -27.10 1.11
N ILE A 185 2.66 -26.05 1.85
CA ILE A 185 1.28 -25.77 2.23
C ILE A 185 0.65 -24.92 1.13
N VAL A 186 -0.54 -25.31 0.70
CA VAL A 186 -1.31 -24.60 -0.32
C VAL A 186 -2.73 -24.38 0.22
N SER A 187 -3.23 -23.15 0.13
CA SER A 187 -4.64 -22.81 0.34
C SER A 187 -5.22 -22.15 -0.89
N ALA A 188 -6.52 -22.33 -1.11
CA ALA A 188 -7.23 -21.74 -2.23
C ALA A 188 -8.68 -21.40 -1.84
N VAL A 189 -9.19 -20.30 -2.37
CA VAL A 189 -10.57 -19.83 -2.17
C VAL A 189 -10.99 -18.98 -3.37
N THR A 190 -12.28 -18.92 -3.68
CA THR A 190 -12.83 -17.80 -4.45
C THR A 190 -13.56 -16.88 -3.48
N PRO A 191 -13.32 -15.55 -3.52
CA PRO A 191 -14.08 -14.62 -2.70
C PRO A 191 -15.52 -14.43 -3.21
N ASP A 192 -15.84 -14.91 -4.42
CA ASP A 192 -17.21 -14.94 -4.93
C ASP A 192 -18.04 -15.93 -4.10
N LEU A 193 -19.10 -15.41 -3.46
CA LEU A 193 -20.01 -16.20 -2.65
C LEU A 193 -20.85 -17.17 -3.48
N ASN A 194 -20.92 -16.96 -4.81
CA ASN A 194 -21.65 -17.79 -5.76
C ASN A 194 -23.10 -18.03 -5.33
N MET A 195 -23.78 -16.94 -4.97
CA MET A 195 -25.16 -16.91 -4.49
C MET A 195 -25.93 -15.71 -5.01
#